data_AF-A0A559MNI9-F1
#
_entry.id   AF-A0A559MNI9-F1
#
_cell.length_a   1.000
_cell.length_b   1.000
_cell.length_c   1.000
_cell.angle_alpha   90.00
_cell.angle_beta   90.00
_cell.angle_gamma   90.00
#
_symmetry.space_group_name_H-M   'P 1'
#
loop_
_entity.id
_entity.type
_entity.pdbx_description
1 polymer ?
#
loop_
_entity_poly.entity_id
_entity_poly.type
_entity_poly.pdbx_seq_one_letter_code
_entity_poly.pdbx_strand_id
1 'polypeptide(L)'
;MDSSENLNPQVMDSHFDLESSWVTVMCRASRFQISVSLKDLRGSCFETKYSELVEKVDDVDGGDDDDYEAMCDWIVEPCSSYFREYTPTIPKVLTFQAFYYPPTYHLKLTVSGSTLQPKATRDRRTMNPFALMTPYQDFPPFPQVPYTKASDIIIPAARQNYDYMSEVPQKASLKDGTIKFFKPAIDKNQNIREINTYLRLIKAGLRGKIRVSNLHSIVISTDAKMILGLLFDLIPSNPLGENLGSPKYKAASVSKYHAKWKKQVTAIIQELHSHGIIWGDAHPGNIVIDAAFDAWIVDFGGGWVEEYVDRKKAGTKEGDWQGVRNIFGKWITGSGEG
;
A
#
# COMPACT_ATOMS: atom_id res chain seq x y z
N MET A 1 -13.07 -1.32 26.30
CA MET A 1 -12.88 -2.67 25.72
C MET A 1 -11.40 -2.82 25.49
N ASP A 2 -10.82 -3.85 26.08
CA ASP A 2 -9.38 -4.09 26.01
C ASP A 2 -9.00 -4.44 24.56
N SER A 3 -7.99 -3.77 23.99
CA SER A 3 -7.54 -4.00 22.62
C SER A 3 -6.94 -5.40 22.39
N SER A 4 -6.89 -6.22 23.45
CA SER A 4 -6.42 -7.60 23.46
C SER A 4 -7.38 -8.58 22.77
N GLU A 5 -8.68 -8.26 22.63
CA GLU A 5 -9.67 -9.20 22.07
C GLU A 5 -9.90 -9.08 20.55
N ASN A 6 -9.80 -7.88 19.96
CA ASN A 6 -10.01 -7.70 18.53
C ASN A 6 -8.71 -7.95 17.76
N LEU A 7 -8.60 -9.13 17.14
CA LEU A 7 -7.60 -9.41 16.12
C LEU A 7 -8.06 -8.85 14.78
N ASN A 8 -7.17 -8.18 14.06
CA ASN A 8 -7.42 -7.78 12.68
C ASN A 8 -6.29 -8.32 11.77
N PRO A 9 -6.25 -9.65 11.52
CA PRO A 9 -5.25 -10.21 10.61
C PRO A 9 -5.40 -9.58 9.22
N GLN A 10 -4.28 -9.30 8.56
CA GLN A 10 -4.24 -8.68 7.25
C GLN A 10 -3.49 -9.59 6.27
N VAL A 11 -4.11 -9.89 5.14
CA VAL A 11 -3.47 -10.64 4.05
C VAL A 11 -2.44 -9.72 3.37
N MET A 12 -1.22 -10.20 3.24
CA MET A 12 -0.09 -9.47 2.63
C MET A 12 0.26 -9.96 1.23
N ASP A 13 0.04 -11.25 1.00
CA ASP A 13 0.39 -11.93 -0.25
C ASP A 13 -0.37 -13.25 -0.31
N SER A 14 -0.73 -13.70 -1.50
CA SER A 14 -1.51 -14.92 -1.69
C SER A 14 -1.24 -15.55 -3.05
N HIS A 15 -1.55 -16.85 -3.14
CA HIS A 15 -1.56 -17.57 -4.40
C HIS A 15 -2.60 -18.67 -4.31
N PHE A 16 -3.44 -18.74 -5.34
CA PHE A 16 -4.49 -19.73 -5.44
C PHE A 16 -4.23 -20.60 -6.65
N ASP A 17 -4.24 -21.92 -6.40
CA ASP A 17 -4.11 -22.96 -7.40
C ASP A 17 -4.81 -24.22 -6.87
N LEU A 18 -5.42 -24.98 -7.78
CA LEU A 18 -6.25 -26.12 -7.42
C LEU A 18 -5.47 -27.22 -6.67
N GLU A 19 -4.18 -27.43 -6.96
CA GLU A 19 -3.39 -28.45 -6.25
C GLU A 19 -2.91 -27.94 -4.89
N SER A 20 -2.52 -26.66 -4.82
CA SER A 20 -2.10 -26.02 -3.58
C SER A 20 -2.21 -24.51 -3.60
N SER A 21 -2.89 -23.97 -2.59
CA SER A 21 -2.98 -22.54 -2.33
C SER A 21 -2.23 -22.14 -1.06
N TRP A 22 -1.87 -20.86 -0.95
CA TRP A 22 -1.30 -20.29 0.26
C TRP A 22 -1.66 -18.82 0.45
N VAL A 23 -1.62 -18.38 1.70
CA VAL A 23 -1.83 -16.99 2.12
C VAL A 23 -0.78 -16.62 3.16
N THR A 24 -0.15 -15.45 2.98
CA THR A 24 0.69 -14.82 3.99
C THR A 24 -0.11 -13.74 4.71
N VAL A 25 -0.22 -13.87 6.02
CA VAL A 25 -0.99 -12.98 6.90
C VAL A 25 -0.05 -12.29 7.87
N MET A 26 -0.26 -11.01 8.12
CA MET A 26 0.31 -10.30 9.27
C MET A 26 -0.76 -10.15 10.35
N CYS A 27 -0.39 -10.50 11.57
CA CYS A 27 -1.22 -10.30 12.74
C CYS A 27 -0.32 -9.83 13.89
N ARG A 28 -0.55 -8.62 14.42
CA ARG A 28 0.20 -8.05 15.56
C ARG A 28 1.72 -8.13 15.40
N ALA A 29 2.24 -7.69 14.25
CA ALA A 29 3.65 -7.74 13.88
C ALA A 29 4.28 -9.16 13.92
N SER A 30 3.46 -10.18 13.73
CA SER A 30 3.87 -11.57 13.47
C SER A 30 3.34 -12.01 12.12
N ARG A 31 4.11 -12.82 11.41
CA ARG A 31 3.73 -13.36 10.12
C ARG A 31 3.26 -14.80 10.24
N PHE A 32 2.14 -15.11 9.61
CA PHE A 32 1.60 -16.45 9.47
C PHE A 32 1.57 -16.81 7.98
N GLN A 33 2.22 -17.92 7.65
CA GLN A 33 2.29 -18.45 6.30
C GLN A 33 1.45 -19.73 6.26
N ILE A 34 0.25 -19.62 5.70
CA ILE A 34 -0.81 -20.62 5.78
C ILE A 34 -0.92 -21.29 4.42
N SER A 35 -0.87 -22.62 4.41
CA SER A 35 -0.97 -23.42 3.19
C SER A 35 -2.14 -24.40 3.26
N VAL A 36 -2.76 -24.64 2.12
CA VAL A 36 -3.77 -25.67 1.91
C VAL A 36 -3.41 -26.45 0.65
N SER A 37 -3.63 -27.75 0.66
CA SER A 37 -3.46 -28.60 -0.52
C SER A 37 -4.65 -29.52 -0.65
N LEU A 38 -5.14 -29.69 -1.87
CA LEU A 38 -6.27 -30.54 -2.19
C LEU A 38 -6.08 -31.96 -1.63
N LYS A 39 -4.85 -32.48 -1.66
CA LYS A 39 -4.49 -33.80 -1.11
C LYS A 39 -4.89 -33.97 0.36
N ASP A 40 -4.80 -32.92 1.16
CA ASP A 40 -5.13 -32.97 2.60
C ASP A 40 -6.62 -32.76 2.89
N LEU A 41 -7.40 -32.40 1.86
CA LEU A 41 -8.86 -32.24 1.92
C LEU A 41 -9.59 -33.46 1.34
N ARG A 42 -8.90 -34.34 0.61
CA ARG A 42 -9.50 -35.47 -0.14
C ARG A 42 -10.46 -36.31 0.70
N GLY A 43 -11.66 -36.53 0.17
CA GLY A 43 -12.71 -37.33 0.80
C GLY A 43 -13.45 -36.60 1.93
N SER A 44 -13.24 -35.29 2.10
CA SER A 44 -13.98 -34.45 3.04
C SER A 44 -14.92 -33.48 2.32
N CYS A 45 -15.86 -32.89 3.06
CA CYS A 45 -16.72 -31.83 2.52
C CYS A 45 -15.95 -30.55 2.14
N PHE A 46 -14.72 -30.38 2.63
CA PHE A 46 -13.89 -29.21 2.33
C PHE A 46 -13.21 -29.32 0.96
N GLU A 47 -13.10 -30.52 0.39
CA GLU A 47 -12.50 -30.73 -0.94
C GLU A 47 -13.28 -29.98 -2.02
N THR A 48 -14.60 -30.23 -2.10
CA THR A 48 -15.48 -29.56 -3.06
C THR A 48 -15.50 -28.06 -2.84
N LYS A 49 -15.64 -27.62 -1.57
CA LYS A 49 -15.71 -26.20 -1.25
C LYS A 49 -14.44 -25.44 -1.64
N TYR A 50 -13.27 -26.04 -1.40
CA TYR A 50 -11.99 -25.47 -1.80
C TYR A 50 -11.88 -25.34 -3.32
N SER A 51 -12.21 -26.39 -4.07
CA SER A 51 -12.17 -26.36 -5.53
C SER A 51 -13.10 -25.29 -6.12
N GLU A 52 -14.32 -25.15 -5.58
CA GLU A 52 -15.27 -24.10 -5.98
C GLU A 52 -14.73 -22.69 -5.72
N LEU A 53 -14.03 -22.47 -4.58
CA LEU A 53 -13.45 -21.17 -4.27
C LEU A 53 -12.27 -20.84 -5.19
N VAL A 54 -11.41 -21.81 -5.50
CA VAL A 54 -10.30 -21.61 -6.44
C VAL A 54 -10.83 -21.30 -7.83
N GLU A 55 -11.81 -22.07 -8.34
CA GLU A 55 -12.40 -21.87 -9.66
C GLU A 55 -12.99 -20.46 -9.81
N LYS A 56 -13.69 -19.96 -8.79
CA LYS A 56 -14.24 -18.59 -8.78
C LYS A 56 -13.17 -17.50 -8.86
N VAL A 57 -12.05 -17.68 -8.17
CA VAL A 57 -10.95 -16.71 -8.21
C VAL A 57 -10.25 -16.74 -9.58
N ASP A 58 -10.22 -17.91 -10.25
CA ASP A 58 -9.61 -18.10 -11.57
C ASP A 58 -10.53 -17.67 -12.75
N ASP A 59 -11.85 -17.73 -12.60
CA ASP A 59 -12.84 -17.53 -13.68
C ASP A 59 -12.97 -16.08 -14.18
N VAL A 60 -12.26 -15.13 -13.57
CA VAL A 60 -12.33 -13.70 -13.92
C VAL A 60 -10.93 -13.21 -14.32
N ASP A 61 -10.83 -12.57 -15.49
CA ASP A 61 -9.68 -11.73 -15.86
C ASP A 61 -9.58 -10.57 -14.83
N GLY A 62 -8.98 -10.86 -13.68
CA GLY A 62 -9.06 -10.07 -12.45
C GLY A 62 -10.25 -10.47 -11.60
N GLY A 63 -10.08 -11.46 -10.72
CA GLY A 63 -11.08 -11.94 -9.74
C GLY A 63 -11.88 -10.79 -9.13
N ASP A 64 -13.21 -10.96 -9.03
CA ASP A 64 -14.03 -10.04 -8.24
C ASP A 64 -13.43 -9.97 -6.83
N ASP A 65 -13.23 -8.76 -6.30
CA ASP A 65 -12.59 -8.54 -4.99
C ASP A 65 -13.31 -9.38 -3.90
N ASP A 66 -14.62 -9.57 -4.05
CA ASP A 66 -15.45 -10.40 -3.17
C ASP A 66 -15.06 -11.90 -3.17
N ASP A 67 -14.75 -12.49 -4.33
CA ASP A 67 -14.36 -13.91 -4.42
C ASP A 67 -12.94 -14.14 -3.89
N TYR A 68 -12.03 -13.19 -4.16
CA TYR A 68 -10.69 -13.17 -3.57
C TYR A 68 -10.73 -13.08 -2.04
N GLU A 69 -11.54 -12.16 -1.51
CA GLU A 69 -11.74 -12.00 -0.07
C GLU A 69 -12.35 -13.26 0.55
N ALA A 70 -13.38 -13.84 -0.07
CA ALA A 70 -14.01 -15.06 0.41
C ALA A 70 -13.01 -16.24 0.49
N MET A 71 -12.11 -16.38 -0.48
CA MET A 71 -11.06 -17.40 -0.48
C MET A 71 -10.02 -17.14 0.63
N CYS A 72 -9.58 -15.89 0.78
CA CYS A 72 -8.69 -15.49 1.86
C CYS A 72 -9.29 -15.81 3.24
N ASP A 73 -10.52 -15.35 3.49
CA ASP A 73 -11.23 -15.55 4.75
C ASP A 73 -11.39 -17.04 5.07
N TRP A 74 -11.75 -17.85 4.07
CA TRP A 74 -11.89 -19.30 4.25
C TRP A 74 -10.58 -19.98 4.70
N ILE A 75 -9.42 -19.52 4.21
CA ILE A 75 -8.10 -20.02 4.64
C ILE A 75 -7.71 -19.48 6.03
N VAL A 76 -8.04 -18.21 6.32
CA VAL A 76 -7.57 -17.49 7.50
C VAL A 76 -8.41 -17.78 8.75
N GLU A 77 -9.72 -17.89 8.63
CA GLU A 77 -10.65 -18.05 9.74
C GLU A 77 -10.30 -19.23 10.68
N PRO A 78 -9.97 -20.44 10.18
CA PRO A 78 -9.57 -21.57 11.02
C PRO A 78 -8.33 -21.30 11.88
N CYS A 79 -7.51 -20.30 11.52
CA CYS A 79 -6.26 -19.97 12.19
C CYS A 79 -6.42 -19.00 13.37
N SER A 80 -7.63 -18.51 13.65
CA SER A 80 -7.90 -17.50 14.68
C SER A 80 -7.38 -17.86 16.08
N SER A 81 -7.44 -19.14 16.48
CA SER A 81 -6.92 -19.61 17.77
C SER A 81 -5.40 -19.51 17.84
N TYR A 82 -4.70 -19.88 16.75
CA TYR A 82 -3.25 -19.75 16.65
C TYR A 82 -2.82 -18.28 16.70
N PHE A 83 -3.54 -17.37 16.05
CA PHE A 83 -3.22 -15.95 16.14
C PHE A 83 -3.27 -15.46 17.60
N ARG A 84 -4.32 -15.81 18.35
CA ARG A 84 -4.44 -15.46 19.78
C ARG A 84 -3.33 -16.06 20.64
N GLU A 85 -3.01 -17.34 20.42
CA GLU A 85 -2.01 -18.06 21.21
C GLU A 85 -0.59 -17.54 20.99
N TYR A 86 -0.22 -17.24 19.73
CA TYR A 86 1.15 -16.89 19.34
C TYR A 86 1.41 -15.38 19.26
N THR A 87 0.38 -14.55 19.41
CA THR A 87 0.53 -13.08 19.51
C THR A 87 -0.04 -12.50 20.83
N PRO A 88 0.34 -13.06 22.00
CA PRO A 88 -0.24 -12.65 23.28
C PRO A 88 0.28 -11.28 23.74
N THR A 89 1.42 -10.83 23.21
CA THR A 89 2.05 -9.57 23.59
C THR A 89 2.18 -8.63 22.39
N ILE A 90 1.74 -7.40 22.60
CA ILE A 90 1.81 -6.30 21.64
C ILE A 90 3.07 -5.50 21.98
N PRO A 91 4.10 -5.48 21.12
CA PRO A 91 5.26 -4.60 21.27
C PRO A 91 4.85 -3.16 21.60
N LYS A 92 5.42 -2.58 22.66
CA LYS A 92 5.20 -1.18 23.03
C LYS A 92 5.78 -0.20 22.00
N VAL A 93 6.85 -0.62 21.33
CA VAL A 93 7.54 0.10 20.27
C VAL A 93 7.81 -0.89 19.15
N LEU A 94 7.36 -0.55 17.95
CA LEU A 94 7.55 -1.36 16.76
C LEU A 94 8.40 -0.59 15.75
N THR A 95 9.57 -1.12 15.41
CA THR A 95 10.42 -0.55 14.35
C THR A 95 10.00 -1.10 13.00
N PHE A 96 10.36 -0.39 11.92
CA PHE A 96 10.20 -0.93 10.56
C PHE A 96 11.01 -2.22 10.41
N GLN A 97 12.20 -2.30 10.98
CA GLN A 97 13.00 -3.53 10.95
C GLN A 97 12.24 -4.71 11.57
N ALA A 98 11.59 -4.52 12.72
CA ALA A 98 10.84 -5.58 13.39
C ALA A 98 9.56 -5.97 12.62
N PHE A 99 8.85 -5.01 12.02
CA PHE A 99 7.66 -5.29 11.22
C PHE A 99 7.98 -6.08 9.94
N TYR A 100 9.04 -5.71 9.22
CA TYR A 100 9.43 -6.34 7.95
C TYR A 100 10.23 -7.63 8.14
N TYR A 101 10.78 -7.88 9.33
CA TYR A 101 11.43 -9.13 9.72
C TYR A 101 10.77 -9.73 10.96
N PRO A 102 9.46 -10.03 10.90
CA PRO A 102 8.72 -10.49 12.06
C PRO A 102 9.00 -11.98 12.34
N PRO A 103 8.71 -12.46 13.56
CA PRO A 103 8.55 -13.89 13.81
C PRO A 103 7.60 -14.49 12.77
N THR A 104 7.97 -15.63 12.20
CA THR A 104 7.20 -16.29 11.14
C THR A 104 6.77 -17.67 11.59
N TYR A 105 5.47 -17.92 11.52
CA TYR A 105 4.84 -19.20 11.82
C TYR A 105 4.33 -19.82 10.53
N HIS A 106 4.60 -21.10 10.33
CA HIS A 106 4.15 -21.83 9.15
C HIS A 106 3.03 -22.78 9.57
N LEU A 107 1.87 -22.62 8.93
CA LEU A 107 0.67 -23.39 9.19
C LEU A 107 0.25 -24.14 7.93
N LYS A 108 -0.35 -25.29 8.14
CA LYS A 108 -1.00 -26.08 7.10
C LYS A 108 -2.41 -26.43 7.55
N LEU A 109 -3.41 -26.18 6.71
CA LEU A 109 -4.77 -26.60 6.96
C LEU A 109 -4.92 -28.10 6.71
N THR A 110 -5.55 -28.80 7.64
CA THR A 110 -5.80 -30.24 7.58
C THR A 110 -7.19 -30.55 8.11
N VAL A 111 -7.81 -31.61 7.60
CA VAL A 111 -9.13 -32.05 8.08
C VAL A 111 -8.96 -32.91 9.34
N SER A 112 -9.68 -32.54 10.40
CA SER A 112 -9.78 -33.30 11.64
C SER A 112 -11.26 -33.51 11.97
N GLY A 113 -11.76 -34.72 11.72
CA GLY A 113 -13.19 -35.03 11.81
C GLY A 113 -14.00 -34.20 10.81
N SER A 114 -14.93 -33.39 11.32
CA SER A 114 -15.77 -32.48 10.53
C SER A 114 -15.26 -31.03 10.51
N THR A 115 -14.02 -30.80 10.93
CA THR A 115 -13.46 -29.44 11.06
C THR A 115 -12.17 -29.28 10.25
N LEU A 116 -11.98 -28.08 9.69
CA LEU A 116 -10.71 -27.67 9.10
C LEU A 116 -9.86 -27.04 10.21
N GLN A 117 -8.65 -27.54 10.41
CA GLN A 117 -7.79 -27.09 11.51
C GLN A 117 -6.37 -26.75 11.02
N PRO A 118 -5.79 -25.66 11.55
CA PRO A 118 -4.39 -25.35 11.34
C PRO A 118 -3.48 -26.31 12.11
N LYS A 119 -2.43 -26.77 11.44
CA LYS A 119 -1.34 -27.55 12.03
C LYS A 119 -0.02 -26.85 11.77
N ALA A 120 0.76 -26.63 12.83
CA ALA A 120 2.12 -26.12 12.70
C ALA A 120 2.97 -27.04 11.80
N THR A 121 3.71 -26.43 10.90
CA THR A 121 4.65 -27.10 9.99
C THR A 121 5.99 -26.38 10.00
N ARG A 122 7.00 -27.00 9.37
CA ARG A 122 8.29 -26.35 9.09
C ARG A 122 8.16 -25.42 7.90
N ASP A 123 9.07 -24.46 7.82
CA ASP A 123 9.29 -23.64 6.63
C ASP A 123 9.61 -24.54 5.42
N ARG A 124 8.78 -24.44 4.38
CA ARG A 124 8.97 -25.13 3.10
C ARG A 124 9.54 -24.23 2.01
N ARG A 125 9.77 -22.95 2.31
CA ARG A 125 10.25 -21.92 1.38
C ARG A 125 9.39 -21.76 0.13
N THR A 126 8.11 -22.08 0.23
CA THR A 126 7.13 -21.95 -0.85
C THR A 126 6.55 -20.54 -0.96
N MET A 127 6.68 -19.74 0.10
CA MET A 127 6.13 -18.38 0.20
C MET A 127 7.26 -17.38 0.38
N ASN A 128 7.22 -16.26 -0.37
CA ASN A 128 8.23 -15.22 -0.29
C ASN A 128 8.07 -14.40 1.01
N PRO A 129 9.00 -14.50 1.99
CA PRO A 129 8.91 -13.67 3.20
C PRO A 129 9.25 -12.20 2.93
N PHE A 130 9.59 -11.84 1.70
CA PHE A 130 10.03 -10.50 1.33
C PHE A 130 9.10 -9.83 0.31
N ALA A 131 7.86 -10.30 0.14
CA ALA A 131 6.90 -9.77 -0.84
C ALA A 131 6.71 -8.24 -0.76
N LEU A 132 6.87 -7.65 0.42
CA LEU A 132 6.75 -6.21 0.66
C LEU A 132 8.08 -5.42 0.51
N MET A 133 9.14 -6.05 0.03
CA MET A 133 10.48 -5.48 -0.07
C MET A 133 11.11 -5.80 -1.42
N THR A 134 11.99 -4.92 -1.88
CA THR A 134 12.80 -5.17 -3.08
C THR A 134 14.27 -5.43 -2.68
N PRO A 135 14.97 -6.41 -3.27
CA PRO A 135 16.41 -6.57 -3.07
C PRO A 135 17.18 -5.28 -3.40
N TYR A 136 18.11 -4.89 -2.52
CA TYR A 136 18.86 -3.64 -2.66
C TYR A 136 19.62 -3.56 -3.99
N GLN A 137 20.20 -4.68 -4.43
CA GLN A 137 20.95 -4.79 -5.67
C GLN A 137 20.12 -4.57 -6.94
N ASP A 138 18.79 -4.66 -6.83
CA ASP A 138 17.89 -4.45 -7.97
C ASP A 138 17.66 -2.95 -8.24
N PHE A 139 18.01 -2.07 -7.30
CA PHE A 139 17.96 -0.63 -7.48
C PHE A 139 19.30 -0.11 -8.03
N PRO A 140 19.26 0.88 -8.94
CA PRO A 140 20.46 1.61 -9.30
C PRO A 140 20.98 2.44 -8.11
N PRO A 141 22.28 2.76 -8.08
CA PRO A 141 22.84 3.57 -7.00
C PRO A 141 22.30 5.01 -7.05
N PHE A 142 21.81 5.51 -5.91
CA PHE A 142 21.29 6.87 -5.76
C PHE A 142 22.10 7.68 -4.73
N PRO A 143 23.35 8.08 -5.02
CA PRO A 143 24.26 8.72 -4.05
C PRO A 143 23.78 10.09 -3.55
N GLN A 144 22.88 10.74 -4.30
CA GLN A 144 22.30 12.04 -3.93
C GLN A 144 21.09 11.91 -3.00
N VAL A 145 20.61 10.69 -2.73
CA VAL A 145 19.46 10.42 -1.88
C VAL A 145 19.94 9.81 -0.56
N PRO A 146 19.53 10.36 0.60
CA PRO A 146 19.84 9.75 1.88
C PRO A 146 19.25 8.34 2.01
N TYR A 147 19.94 7.48 2.75
CA TYR A 147 19.46 6.16 3.14
C TYR A 147 19.21 6.12 4.64
N THR A 148 18.05 5.64 5.06
CA THR A 148 17.68 5.50 6.47
C THR A 148 17.52 4.03 6.81
N LYS A 149 18.12 3.58 7.91
CA LYS A 149 17.98 2.20 8.38
C LYS A 149 16.61 1.97 8.99
N ALA A 150 15.99 0.86 8.66
CA ALA A 150 14.69 0.45 9.18
C ALA A 150 14.65 0.28 10.71
N SER A 151 15.80 -0.01 11.33
CA SER A 151 15.93 -0.11 12.80
C SER A 151 15.90 1.25 13.50
N ASP A 152 16.12 2.33 12.76
CA ASP A 152 16.11 3.71 13.28
C ASP A 152 14.74 4.40 13.13
N ILE A 153 13.76 3.71 12.53
CA ILE A 153 12.43 4.24 12.24
C ILE A 153 11.40 3.45 13.04
N ILE A 154 10.50 4.17 13.69
CA ILE A 154 9.41 3.60 14.50
C ILE A 154 8.09 3.76 13.75
N ILE A 155 7.23 2.74 13.79
CA ILE A 155 5.84 2.85 13.35
C ILE A 155 5.08 3.62 14.44
N PRO A 156 4.57 4.83 14.14
CA PRO A 156 3.86 5.61 15.14
C PRO A 156 2.55 4.91 15.50
N ALA A 157 2.32 4.73 16.81
CA ALA A 157 1.09 4.11 17.29
C ALA A 157 -0.14 4.90 16.81
N ALA A 158 -1.14 4.18 16.30
CA ALA A 158 -2.43 4.76 15.98
C ALA A 158 -3.17 5.22 17.25
N ARG A 159 -4.19 6.08 17.09
CA ARG A 159 -5.10 6.41 18.20
C ARG A 159 -5.79 5.13 18.69
N GLN A 160 -6.23 5.13 19.96
CA GLN A 160 -6.75 3.96 20.68
C GLN A 160 -7.70 3.08 19.85
N ASN A 161 -7.56 1.75 19.99
CA ASN A 161 -8.40 0.68 19.41
C ASN A 161 -8.20 0.32 17.93
N TYR A 162 -7.06 0.67 17.32
CA TYR A 162 -6.71 0.26 15.95
C TYR A 162 -5.48 -0.67 15.95
N ASP A 163 -5.57 -1.82 15.27
CA ASP A 163 -4.46 -2.79 15.14
C ASP A 163 -3.49 -2.37 14.02
N TYR A 164 -2.76 -1.28 14.25
CA TYR A 164 -1.75 -0.74 13.33
C TYR A 164 -0.56 -1.70 13.08
N MET A 165 -0.53 -2.83 13.78
CA MET A 165 0.57 -3.79 13.75
C MET A 165 0.36 -4.90 12.74
N SER A 166 -0.86 -5.01 12.20
CA SER A 166 -1.20 -5.97 11.17
C SER A 166 -1.10 -5.35 9.77
N GLU A 167 -1.24 -4.03 9.64
CA GLU A 167 -1.23 -3.33 8.34
C GLU A 167 0.16 -2.84 7.93
N VAL A 168 0.38 -2.72 6.61
CA VAL A 168 1.60 -2.11 6.07
C VAL A 168 1.67 -0.64 6.55
N PRO A 169 2.74 -0.22 7.23
CA PRO A 169 2.79 1.09 7.84
C PRO A 169 2.85 2.19 6.76
N GLN A 170 2.00 3.19 6.86
CA GLN A 170 2.03 4.37 5.95
C GLN A 170 2.74 5.59 6.56
N LYS A 171 3.08 5.52 7.85
CA LYS A 171 3.73 6.61 8.59
C LYS A 171 4.96 6.09 9.31
N ALA A 172 5.96 6.95 9.41
CA ALA A 172 7.25 6.67 10.01
C ALA A 172 7.63 7.79 10.97
N SER A 173 7.98 7.44 12.20
CA SER A 173 8.57 8.35 13.17
C SER A 173 10.09 8.20 13.16
N LEU A 174 10.79 9.29 12.88
CA LEU A 174 12.25 9.37 12.94
C LEU A 174 12.73 9.59 14.38
N LYS A 175 14.04 9.44 14.63
CA LYS A 175 14.66 9.60 15.97
C LYS A 175 14.42 10.98 16.60
N ASP A 176 14.27 12.01 15.79
CA ASP A 176 14.00 13.38 16.22
C ASP A 176 12.50 13.65 16.49
N GLY A 177 11.65 12.63 16.33
CA GLY A 177 10.19 12.74 16.48
C GLY A 177 9.48 13.26 15.22
N THR A 178 10.20 13.56 14.15
CA THR A 178 9.60 13.99 12.88
C THR A 178 8.82 12.82 12.26
N ILE A 179 7.55 13.06 11.90
CA ILE A 179 6.74 12.10 11.17
C ILE A 179 6.90 12.28 9.66
N LYS A 180 7.09 11.18 8.94
CA LYS A 180 7.17 11.08 7.48
C LYS A 180 6.06 10.16 6.95
N PHE A 181 5.67 10.38 5.71
CA PHE A 181 4.85 9.43 4.96
C PHE A 181 5.75 8.33 4.40
N PHE A 182 5.34 7.08 4.50
CA PHE A 182 6.07 5.93 3.98
C PHE A 182 5.28 5.29 2.85
N LYS A 183 5.97 5.05 1.73
CA LYS A 183 5.45 4.26 0.60
C LYS A 183 6.28 2.96 0.49
N PRO A 184 5.67 1.77 0.54
CA PRO A 184 6.39 0.51 0.49
C PRO A 184 7.03 0.27 -0.89
N ALA A 185 8.11 -0.52 -0.91
CA ALA A 185 8.85 -0.85 -2.13
C ALA A 185 8.28 -2.10 -2.84
N ILE A 186 6.99 -2.05 -3.19
CA ILE A 186 6.27 -3.16 -3.82
C ILE A 186 6.56 -3.20 -5.33
N ASP A 187 6.48 -2.05 -6.01
CA ASP A 187 6.82 -1.92 -7.43
C ASP A 187 8.13 -1.16 -7.61
N LYS A 188 9.21 -1.92 -7.82
CA LYS A 188 10.54 -1.41 -8.09
C LYS A 188 10.58 -0.34 -9.17
N ASN A 189 9.86 -0.52 -10.28
CA ASN A 189 9.93 0.41 -11.41
C ASN A 189 9.26 1.74 -11.07
N GLN A 190 8.12 1.69 -10.35
CA GLN A 190 7.46 2.90 -9.83
C GLN A 190 8.36 3.61 -8.81
N ASN A 191 8.95 2.89 -7.85
CA ASN A 191 9.84 3.50 -6.86
C ASN A 191 11.08 4.14 -7.51
N ILE A 192 11.69 3.49 -8.50
CA ILE A 192 12.82 4.06 -9.27
C ILE A 192 12.37 5.32 -10.02
N ARG A 193 11.17 5.33 -10.60
CA ARG A 193 10.62 6.52 -11.27
C ARG A 193 10.43 7.67 -10.30
N GLU A 194 9.90 7.42 -9.11
CA GLU A 194 9.74 8.45 -8.07
C GLU A 194 11.08 9.06 -7.66
N ILE A 195 12.08 8.23 -7.39
CA ILE A 195 13.42 8.71 -7.03
C ILE A 195 14.01 9.57 -8.16
N ASN A 196 13.92 9.11 -9.40
CA ASN A 196 14.44 9.84 -10.55
C ASN A 196 13.71 11.18 -10.75
N THR A 197 12.39 11.22 -10.59
CA THR A 197 11.62 12.46 -10.69
C THR A 197 12.01 13.43 -9.58
N TYR A 198 12.20 12.95 -8.35
CA TYR A 198 12.72 13.76 -7.25
C TYR A 198 14.10 14.36 -7.56
N LEU A 199 15.03 13.57 -8.10
CA LEU A 199 16.35 14.08 -8.50
C LEU A 199 16.24 15.16 -9.59
N ARG A 200 15.30 15.02 -10.52
CA ARG A 200 15.01 16.05 -11.54
C ARG A 200 14.42 17.32 -10.93
N LEU A 201 13.54 17.21 -9.94
CA LEU A 201 12.99 18.35 -9.19
C LEU A 201 14.09 19.13 -8.46
N ILE A 202 15.05 18.43 -7.84
CA ILE A 202 16.22 19.06 -7.22
C ILE A 202 17.06 19.78 -8.28
N LYS A 203 17.38 19.10 -9.39
CA LYS A 203 18.19 19.66 -10.47
C LYS A 203 17.55 20.91 -11.09
N ALA A 204 16.23 20.92 -11.20
CA ALA A 204 15.45 22.08 -11.67
C ALA A 204 15.32 23.19 -10.61
N GLY A 205 15.78 22.97 -9.38
CA GLY A 205 15.65 23.92 -8.28
C GLY A 205 14.20 24.15 -7.84
N LEU A 206 13.32 23.16 -8.06
CA LEU A 206 11.88 23.21 -7.75
C LEU A 206 11.54 22.71 -6.34
N ARG A 207 12.47 22.01 -5.70
CA ARG A 207 12.29 21.49 -4.33
C ARG A 207 11.92 22.63 -3.37
N GLY A 208 10.79 22.47 -2.68
CA GLY A 208 10.25 23.47 -1.75
C GLY A 208 9.64 24.72 -2.39
N LYS A 209 9.70 24.87 -3.73
CA LYS A 209 9.09 25.99 -4.46
C LYS A 209 7.69 25.67 -4.99
N ILE A 210 7.42 24.39 -5.23
CA ILE A 210 6.12 23.88 -5.65
C ILE A 210 5.60 22.83 -4.65
N ARG A 211 4.28 22.70 -4.56
CA ARG A 211 3.60 21.74 -3.66
C ARG A 211 3.54 20.36 -4.30
N VAL A 212 4.67 19.66 -4.28
CA VAL A 212 4.78 18.27 -4.73
C VAL A 212 5.31 17.38 -3.60
N SER A 213 5.10 16.05 -3.68
CA SER A 213 5.70 15.11 -2.75
C SER A 213 7.23 15.28 -2.73
N ASN A 214 7.80 15.41 -1.53
CA ASN A 214 9.24 15.61 -1.35
C ASN A 214 9.87 14.38 -0.71
N LEU A 215 10.74 13.69 -1.46
CA LEU A 215 11.48 12.53 -0.96
C LEU A 215 12.48 12.97 0.11
N HIS A 216 12.46 12.24 1.23
CA HIS A 216 13.40 12.38 2.33
C HIS A 216 14.54 11.37 2.21
N SER A 217 14.22 10.08 2.13
CA SER A 217 15.22 9.00 2.10
C SER A 217 14.66 7.68 1.56
N ILE A 218 15.56 6.81 1.09
CA ILE A 218 15.26 5.39 0.82
C ILE A 218 15.42 4.62 2.13
N VAL A 219 14.45 3.77 2.47
CA VAL A 219 14.51 2.93 3.67
C VAL A 219 15.13 1.58 3.32
N ILE A 220 16.17 1.21 4.06
CA ILE A 220 16.90 -0.05 3.88
C ILE A 220 16.88 -0.90 5.14
N SER A 221 16.97 -2.21 4.96
CA SER A 221 17.18 -3.14 6.07
C SER A 221 18.49 -2.83 6.80
N THR A 222 18.58 -3.27 8.05
CA THR A 222 19.75 -3.02 8.90
C THR A 222 21.05 -3.55 8.30
N ASP A 223 20.97 -4.67 7.57
CA ASP A 223 22.07 -5.29 6.83
C ASP A 223 22.26 -4.77 5.39
N ALA A 224 21.46 -3.78 4.99
CA ALA A 224 21.47 -3.14 3.66
C ALA A 224 21.25 -4.09 2.48
N LYS A 225 20.59 -5.24 2.69
CA LYS A 225 20.24 -6.19 1.61
C LYS A 225 18.90 -5.93 0.96
N MET A 226 17.98 -5.27 1.67
CA MET A 226 16.63 -5.02 1.19
C MET A 226 16.30 -3.53 1.25
N ILE A 227 15.52 -3.07 0.28
CA ILE A 227 14.83 -1.78 0.28
C ILE A 227 13.40 -2.05 0.72
N LEU A 228 12.97 -1.37 1.78
CA LEU A 228 11.64 -1.53 2.34
C LEU A 228 10.64 -0.54 1.73
N GLY A 229 11.12 0.65 1.35
CA GLY A 229 10.26 1.71 0.86
C GLY A 229 10.94 3.07 0.79
N LEU A 230 10.13 4.10 0.59
CA LEU A 230 10.52 5.50 0.44
C LEU A 230 9.86 6.33 1.54
N LEU A 231 10.62 7.24 2.15
CA LEU A 231 10.08 8.25 3.05
C LEU A 231 9.90 9.58 2.34
N PHE A 232 8.71 10.15 2.47
CA PHE A 232 8.35 11.48 1.98
C PHE A 232 7.99 12.40 3.15
N ASP A 233 8.11 13.70 2.93
CA ASP A 233 7.54 14.67 3.88
C ASP A 233 6.03 14.45 4.01
N LEU A 234 5.56 14.39 5.26
CA LEU A 234 4.14 14.24 5.54
C LEU A 234 3.42 15.55 5.22
N ILE A 235 2.49 15.52 4.27
CA ILE A 235 1.61 16.65 4.00
C ILE A 235 0.57 16.73 5.13
N PRO A 236 0.37 17.90 5.76
CA PRO A 236 -0.59 18.06 6.84
C PRO A 236 -2.00 17.63 6.43
N SER A 237 -2.55 16.62 7.13
CA SER A 237 -3.84 16.03 6.79
C SER A 237 -4.99 17.02 6.94
N ASN A 238 -5.91 16.99 5.99
CA ASN A 238 -7.19 17.69 6.08
C ASN A 238 -8.26 16.71 6.63
N PRO A 239 -9.13 17.12 7.57
CA PRO A 239 -10.14 16.24 8.15
C PRO A 239 -11.20 15.75 7.14
N LEU A 240 -11.28 16.36 5.96
CA LEU A 240 -12.21 15.97 4.91
C LEU A 240 -11.80 14.69 4.18
N GLY A 241 -10.53 14.29 4.24
CA GLY A 241 -10.04 13.06 3.62
C GLY A 241 -8.59 13.18 3.17
N GLU A 242 -8.01 12.04 2.82
CA GLU A 242 -6.59 11.92 2.48
C GLU A 242 -6.23 12.59 1.15
N ASN A 243 -7.15 12.55 0.19
CA ASN A 243 -6.97 13.12 -1.15
C ASN A 243 -8.32 13.53 -1.77
N LEU A 244 -8.26 14.20 -2.92
CA LEU A 244 -9.41 14.73 -3.66
C LEU A 244 -10.37 13.62 -4.17
N GLY A 245 -9.96 12.36 -4.12
CA GLY A 245 -10.83 11.21 -4.37
C GLY A 245 -11.95 11.06 -3.34
N SER A 246 -11.81 11.61 -2.13
CA SER A 246 -12.88 11.55 -1.14
C SER A 246 -14.15 12.28 -1.62
N PRO A 247 -15.34 11.65 -1.57
CA PRO A 247 -16.61 12.29 -1.96
C PRO A 247 -16.91 13.57 -1.19
N LYS A 248 -16.35 13.73 0.02
CA LYS A 248 -16.49 14.93 0.85
C LYS A 248 -15.96 16.19 0.15
N TYR A 249 -14.98 16.06 -0.74
CA TYR A 249 -14.46 17.19 -1.51
C TYR A 249 -15.37 17.64 -2.66
N LYS A 250 -16.40 16.85 -3.01
CA LYS A 250 -17.46 17.23 -3.97
C LYS A 250 -18.60 18.01 -3.31
N ALA A 251 -18.65 18.08 -1.97
CA ALA A 251 -19.74 18.73 -1.25
C ALA A 251 -19.82 20.24 -1.50
N ALA A 252 -21.04 20.78 -1.50
CA ALA A 252 -21.29 22.21 -1.69
C ALA A 252 -20.58 23.11 -0.65
N SER A 253 -20.34 22.59 0.57
CA SER A 253 -19.64 23.32 1.64
C SER A 253 -18.19 23.71 1.29
N VAL A 254 -17.57 23.01 0.34
CA VAL A 254 -16.16 23.20 -0.05
C VAL A 254 -15.98 23.58 -1.52
N SER A 255 -17.07 23.70 -2.29
CA SER A 255 -17.04 24.03 -3.73
C SER A 255 -16.35 25.37 -4.03
N LYS A 256 -16.40 26.32 -3.09
CA LYS A 256 -15.67 27.60 -3.17
C LYS A 256 -14.15 27.44 -3.38
N TYR A 257 -13.57 26.29 -3.02
CA TYR A 257 -12.14 26.01 -3.20
C TYR A 257 -11.80 25.32 -4.52
N HIS A 258 -12.78 24.81 -5.28
CA HIS A 258 -12.52 24.04 -6.52
C HIS A 258 -11.72 24.86 -7.55
N ALA A 259 -12.09 26.13 -7.74
CA ALA A 259 -11.35 27.03 -8.63
C ALA A 259 -9.91 27.30 -8.14
N LYS A 260 -9.73 27.41 -6.81
CA LYS A 260 -8.40 27.56 -6.19
C LYS A 260 -7.54 26.32 -6.44
N TRP A 261 -8.07 25.12 -6.18
CA TRP A 261 -7.35 23.87 -6.39
C TRP A 261 -6.99 23.66 -7.86
N LYS A 262 -7.94 23.90 -8.78
CA LYS A 262 -7.67 23.86 -10.21
C LYS A 262 -6.51 24.77 -10.60
N LYS A 263 -6.51 26.02 -10.10
CA LYS A 263 -5.44 26.99 -10.36
C LYS A 263 -4.09 26.52 -9.81
N GLN A 264 -4.05 25.99 -8.59
CA GLN A 264 -2.84 25.48 -7.95
C GLN A 264 -2.26 24.28 -8.71
N VAL A 265 -3.09 23.27 -9.00
CA VAL A 265 -2.69 22.08 -9.77
C VAL A 265 -2.19 22.49 -11.16
N THR A 266 -2.92 23.36 -11.87
CA THR A 266 -2.50 23.87 -13.18
C THR A 266 -1.14 24.56 -13.12
N ALA A 267 -0.89 25.41 -12.11
CA ALA A 267 0.39 26.10 -11.96
C ALA A 267 1.54 25.13 -11.69
N ILE A 268 1.31 24.10 -10.86
CA ILE A 268 2.31 23.05 -10.60
C ILE A 268 2.62 22.29 -11.88
N ILE A 269 1.61 21.86 -12.65
CA ILE A 269 1.81 21.14 -13.93
C ILE A 269 2.56 22.01 -14.95
N GLN A 270 2.25 23.30 -15.04
CA GLN A 270 3.01 24.24 -15.88
C GLN A 270 4.49 24.27 -15.51
N GLU A 271 4.79 24.37 -14.21
CA GLU A 271 6.16 24.45 -13.70
C GLU A 271 6.94 23.13 -13.91
N LEU A 272 6.28 21.98 -13.71
CA LEU A 272 6.86 20.67 -14.02
C LEU A 272 7.17 20.56 -15.52
N HIS A 273 6.20 20.90 -16.36
CA HIS A 273 6.31 20.75 -17.81
C HIS A 273 7.34 21.70 -18.44
N SER A 274 7.53 22.90 -17.89
CA SER A 274 8.57 23.84 -18.35
C SER A 274 9.98 23.29 -18.13
N HIS A 275 10.16 22.42 -17.12
CA HIS A 275 11.39 21.69 -16.84
C HIS A 275 11.42 20.26 -17.43
N GLY A 276 10.43 19.94 -18.27
CA GLY A 276 10.31 18.63 -18.92
C GLY A 276 9.93 17.49 -17.97
N ILE A 277 9.57 17.76 -16.72
CA ILE A 277 9.11 16.77 -15.74
C ILE A 277 7.64 16.48 -16.03
N ILE A 278 7.25 15.20 -15.94
CA ILE A 278 5.89 14.72 -16.19
C ILE A 278 5.38 14.15 -14.88
N TRP A 279 4.13 14.43 -14.52
CA TRP A 279 3.47 13.83 -13.36
C TRP A 279 3.16 12.37 -13.62
N GLY A 280 2.45 12.10 -14.72
CA GLY A 280 2.37 10.78 -15.33
C GLY A 280 1.25 9.88 -14.84
N ASP A 281 0.55 10.25 -13.77
CA ASP A 281 -0.59 9.52 -13.22
C ASP A 281 -1.66 10.46 -12.63
N ALA A 282 -2.28 11.25 -13.52
CA ALA A 282 -3.19 12.31 -13.14
C ALA A 282 -4.59 11.78 -12.80
N HIS A 283 -4.91 11.67 -11.51
CA HIS A 283 -6.26 11.36 -11.01
C HIS A 283 -6.49 11.99 -9.61
N PRO A 284 -7.73 12.05 -9.09
CA PRO A 284 -8.05 12.70 -7.81
C PRO A 284 -7.33 12.09 -6.60
N GLY A 285 -7.00 10.79 -6.65
CA GLY A 285 -6.28 10.09 -5.59
C GLY A 285 -4.87 10.63 -5.37
N ASN A 286 -4.24 11.16 -6.42
CA ASN A 286 -2.90 11.75 -6.38
C ASN A 286 -2.90 13.27 -6.14
N ILE A 287 -4.05 13.85 -5.74
CA ILE A 287 -4.15 15.25 -5.32
C ILE A 287 -4.51 15.32 -3.85
N VAL A 288 -3.56 15.75 -3.02
CA VAL A 288 -3.77 15.91 -1.57
C VAL A 288 -4.20 17.35 -1.29
N ILE A 289 -5.22 17.52 -0.46
CA ILE A 289 -5.63 18.83 0.05
C ILE A 289 -5.11 18.94 1.48
N ASP A 290 -4.26 19.95 1.75
CA ASP A 290 -3.70 20.14 3.07
C ASP A 290 -4.66 20.85 4.05
N ALA A 291 -4.23 21.00 5.29
CA ALA A 291 -4.99 21.69 6.33
C ALA A 291 -5.31 23.17 6.02
N ALA A 292 -4.56 23.82 5.11
CA ALA A 292 -4.80 25.18 4.64
C ALA A 292 -5.69 25.22 3.38
N PHE A 293 -6.28 24.08 3.00
CA PHE A 293 -7.07 23.91 1.78
C PHE A 293 -6.25 24.26 0.52
N ASP A 294 -4.94 24.01 0.53
CA ASP A 294 -4.09 24.09 -0.65
C ASP A 294 -3.90 22.71 -1.27
N ALA A 295 -3.88 22.66 -2.60
CA ALA A 295 -3.66 21.43 -3.35
C ALA A 295 -2.18 21.12 -3.53
N TRP A 296 -1.84 19.85 -3.34
CA TRP A 296 -0.55 19.22 -3.59
C TRP A 296 -0.70 18.16 -4.67
N ILE A 297 0.33 18.01 -5.51
CA ILE A 297 0.45 16.86 -6.41
C ILE A 297 1.38 15.83 -5.76
N VAL A 298 0.94 14.59 -5.64
CA VAL A 298 1.73 13.47 -5.12
C VAL A 298 1.82 12.35 -6.16
N ASP A 299 2.63 11.35 -5.84
CA ASP A 299 2.87 10.16 -6.65
C ASP A 299 3.44 10.43 -8.06
N PHE A 300 4.73 10.11 -8.21
CA PHE A 300 5.42 10.15 -9.52
C PHE A 300 5.85 8.75 -9.97
N GLY A 301 5.26 7.70 -9.39
CA GLY A 301 5.53 6.31 -9.75
C GLY A 301 5.07 5.99 -11.17
N GLY A 302 4.15 6.81 -11.69
CA GLY A 302 3.40 6.52 -12.89
C GLY A 302 2.28 5.53 -12.59
N GLY A 303 1.64 5.06 -13.65
CA GLY A 303 0.36 4.40 -13.54
C GLY A 303 -0.58 5.07 -14.53
N TRP A 304 -1.84 4.64 -14.49
CA TRP A 304 -2.87 5.21 -15.32
C TRP A 304 -4.25 4.75 -14.86
N VAL A 305 -5.19 5.68 -14.82
CA VAL A 305 -6.60 5.40 -14.57
C VAL A 305 -7.43 5.83 -15.79
N GLU A 306 -8.15 4.88 -16.39
CA GLU A 306 -8.86 5.06 -17.65
C GLU A 306 -9.91 6.17 -17.63
N GLU A 307 -10.56 6.35 -16.49
CA GLU A 307 -11.56 7.39 -16.28
C GLU A 307 -11.00 8.80 -16.46
N TYR A 308 -9.71 9.02 -16.22
CA TYR A 308 -9.11 10.34 -16.16
C TYR A 308 -8.19 10.67 -17.34
N VAL A 309 -7.54 9.68 -17.93
CA VAL A 309 -6.58 9.87 -19.02
C VAL A 309 -6.80 8.81 -20.08
N ASP A 310 -6.55 9.07 -21.36
CA ASP A 310 -6.59 8.02 -22.38
C ASP A 310 -5.30 7.18 -22.30
N ARG A 311 -5.39 5.86 -22.50
CA ARG A 311 -4.22 4.96 -22.45
C ARG A 311 -3.08 5.41 -23.35
N LYS A 312 -3.40 5.96 -24.53
CA LYS A 312 -2.42 6.48 -25.51
C LYS A 312 -1.66 7.72 -25.03
N LYS A 313 -2.15 8.40 -24.00
CA LYS A 313 -1.60 9.64 -23.43
C LYS A 313 -1.01 9.43 -22.03
N ALA A 314 -1.16 8.23 -21.45
CA ALA A 314 -0.61 7.87 -20.15
C ALA A 314 0.90 8.15 -20.09
N GLY A 315 1.37 8.73 -18.97
CA GLY A 315 2.78 9.07 -18.80
C GLY A 315 3.30 10.20 -19.71
N THR A 316 2.43 11.04 -20.27
CA THR A 316 2.82 12.17 -21.13
C THR A 316 2.34 13.52 -20.60
N LYS A 317 2.95 14.62 -21.04
CA LYS A 317 2.46 15.99 -20.75
C LYS A 317 1.02 16.22 -21.21
N GLU A 318 0.63 15.61 -22.33
CA GLU A 318 -0.75 15.71 -22.81
C GLU A 318 -1.72 14.97 -21.89
N GLY A 319 -1.31 13.80 -21.39
CA GLY A 319 -2.04 13.00 -20.40
C GLY A 319 -2.26 13.77 -19.09
N ASP A 320 -1.22 14.41 -18.56
CA ASP A 320 -1.33 15.25 -17.36
C ASP A 320 -2.37 16.36 -17.55
N TRP A 321 -2.35 17.03 -18.70
CA TRP A 321 -3.35 18.06 -19.01
C TRP A 321 -4.76 17.51 -19.22
N GLN A 322 -4.89 16.31 -19.79
CA GLN A 322 -6.17 15.63 -19.91
C GLN A 322 -6.74 15.28 -18.54
N GLY A 323 -5.92 14.70 -17.65
CA GLY A 323 -6.30 14.39 -16.28
C GLY A 323 -6.79 15.63 -15.54
N VAL A 324 -6.04 16.74 -15.57
CA VAL A 324 -6.47 18.00 -14.95
C VAL A 324 -7.82 18.49 -15.49
N ARG A 325 -8.07 18.38 -16.80
CA ARG A 325 -9.37 18.75 -17.39
C ARG A 325 -10.49 17.84 -16.91
N ASN A 326 -10.28 16.52 -16.86
CA ASN A 326 -11.31 15.57 -16.44
C ASN A 326 -11.59 15.67 -14.93
N ILE A 327 -10.56 15.82 -14.10
CA ILE A 327 -10.70 15.99 -12.64
C ILE A 327 -11.55 17.23 -12.32
N PHE A 328 -11.18 18.40 -12.85
CA PHE A 328 -11.83 19.66 -12.48
C PHE A 328 -13.00 20.07 -13.38
N GLY A 329 -13.26 19.33 -14.47
CA GLY A 329 -14.36 19.59 -15.41
C GLY A 329 -15.46 18.54 -15.42
N LYS A 330 -15.19 17.33 -14.91
CA LYS A 330 -16.16 16.23 -14.86
C LYS A 330 -16.30 15.67 -13.45
N TRP A 331 -15.20 15.19 -12.86
CA TRP A 331 -15.24 14.50 -11.57
C TRP A 331 -15.70 15.40 -10.42
N ILE A 332 -15.02 16.54 -10.22
CA ILE A 332 -15.28 17.41 -9.08
C ILE A 332 -16.65 18.10 -9.14
N THR A 333 -17.18 18.26 -10.36
CA THR A 333 -18.48 18.88 -10.64
C THR A 333 -19.63 17.86 -10.71
N GLY A 334 -19.33 16.56 -10.62
CA GLY A 334 -20.33 15.48 -10.75
C GLY A 334 -20.95 15.37 -12.15
N SER A 335 -20.29 15.92 -13.18
CA SER A 335 -20.83 16.02 -14.55
C SER A 335 -20.53 14.80 -15.42
N GLY A 336 -20.32 13.63 -14.79
CA GLY A 336 -19.79 12.42 -15.43
C GLY A 336 -20.65 11.16 -15.34
N GLU A 337 -21.84 11.23 -14.75
CA GLU A 337 -22.80 10.12 -14.74
C GLU A 337 -24.10 10.60 -15.38
N GLY A 338 -24.30 10.17 -16.62
CA GLY A 338 -25.49 10.32 -17.44
C GLY A 338 -25.48 9.29 -18.54
#